data_AF-R6UIF3-F1
#
_entry.id   AF-R6UIF3-F1
#
_cell.length_a   1.000
_cell.length_b   1.000
_cell.length_c   1.000
_cell.angle_alpha   90.00
_cell.angle_beta   90.00
_cell.angle_gamma   90.00
#
_symmetry.space_group_name_H-M   'P 1'
#
loop_
_entity.id
_entity.type
_entity.pdbx_description
1 polymer ?
#
loop_
_entity_poly.entity_id
_entity_poly.type
_entity_poly.pdbx_seq_one_letter_code
_entity_poly.pdbx_strand_id
1 'polypeptide(L)'
;MDLSQIFNSIGEAINNVFQWIVDLLPDSPFQSLDISPIKQYLKWINWFIPIDFILKILLLWLSAIAAYYVWSMVLRWIKAID
;
A
#
# COMPACT_ATOMS: atom_id res chain seq x y z
N MET A 1 8.32 -15.64 29.89
CA MET A 1 7.88 -15.45 28.50
C MET A 1 9.14 -15.51 27.66
N ASP A 2 9.22 -16.47 26.75
CA ASP A 2 10.40 -16.66 25.92
C ASP A 2 10.50 -15.53 24.87
N LEU A 3 11.72 -15.11 24.52
CA LEU A 3 11.98 -14.00 23.60
C LEU A 3 11.33 -14.25 22.22
N SER A 4 11.28 -15.52 21.83
CA SER A 4 10.60 -16.02 20.64
C SER A 4 9.08 -15.72 20.64
N GLN A 5 8.41 -15.85 21.79
CA GLN A 5 6.98 -15.59 21.92
C GLN A 5 6.66 -14.10 21.83
N ILE A 6 7.51 -13.25 22.40
CA ILE A 6 7.35 -11.80 22.32
C ILE A 6 7.47 -11.35 20.86
N PHE A 7 8.47 -11.86 20.13
CA PHE A 7 8.67 -11.50 18.72
C PHE A 7 7.51 -11.95 17.83
N ASN A 8 7.02 -13.18 18.01
CA ASN A 8 5.87 -13.68 17.25
C ASN A 8 4.59 -12.88 17.55
N SER A 9 4.35 -12.52 18.83
CA SER A 9 3.18 -11.72 19.20
C SER A 9 3.18 -10.31 18.60
N ILE A 10 4.37 -9.70 18.47
CA ILE A 10 4.53 -8.39 17.82
C ILE A 10 4.32 -8.53 16.31
N GLY A 11 4.86 -9.59 15.69
CA GLY A 11 4.65 -9.88 14.27
C GLY A 11 3.18 -10.09 13.92
N GLU A 12 2.44 -10.83 14.75
CA GLU A 12 0.99 -11.01 14.59
C GLU A 12 0.22 -9.70 14.79
N ALA A 13 0.58 -8.89 15.79
CA ALA A 13 -0.05 -7.59 15.99
C ALA A 13 0.15 -6.64 14.80
N ILE A 14 1.36 -6.59 14.23
CA ILE A 14 1.65 -5.77 13.05
C ILE A 14 0.89 -6.28 11.82
N ASN A 15 0.87 -7.60 11.59
CA ASN A 15 0.13 -8.18 10.47
C ASN A 15 -1.37 -7.91 10.60
N ASN A 16 -1.94 -8.00 11.80
CA ASN A 16 -3.35 -7.73 12.01
C ASN A 16 -3.71 -6.25 11.77
N VAL A 17 -2.86 -5.31 12.19
CA VAL A 17 -3.05 -3.88 11.89
C VAL A 17 -2.89 -3.61 10.41
N PHE A 18 -1.93 -4.25 9.75
CA PHE A 18 -1.72 -4.09 8.31
C PHE A 18 -2.88 -4.64 7.49
N GLN A 19 -3.36 -5.85 7.81
CA GLN A 19 -4.54 -6.44 7.19
C GLN A 19 -5.77 -5.58 7.42
N TRP A 20 -5.96 -5.06 8.63
CA TRP A 20 -7.06 -4.14 8.91
C TRP A 20 -7.02 -2.86 8.06
N ILE A 21 -5.84 -2.27 7.86
CA ILE A 21 -5.67 -1.09 6.99
C ILE A 21 -5.95 -1.45 5.52
N VAL A 22 -5.50 -2.61 5.06
CA VAL A 22 -5.73 -3.08 3.68
C VAL A 22 -7.21 -3.38 3.46
N ASP A 23 -7.88 -4.05 4.40
CA ASP A 23 -9.31 -4.37 4.34
C ASP A 23 -10.20 -3.12 4.43
N LEU A 24 -9.71 -2.06 5.10
CA LEU A 24 -10.39 -0.77 5.16
C LEU A 24 -10.33 -0.02 3.82
N LEU A 25 -9.31 -0.28 3.01
CA LEU A 25 -9.12 0.38 1.72
C LEU A 25 -9.85 -0.41 0.62
N PRO A 26 -10.68 0.25 -0.20
CA PRO A 26 -11.22 -0.40 -1.40
C PRO A 26 -10.06 -0.74 -2.36
N ASP A 27 -10.22 -1.77 -3.20
CA ASP A 27 -9.20 -2.21 -4.18
C ASP A 27 -8.66 -1.06 -5.05
N SER A 28 -9.48 0.00 -5.23
CA SER A 28 -9.02 1.27 -5.81
C SER A 28 -9.71 2.47 -5.14
N PRO A 29 -8.95 3.53 -4.81
CA PRO A 29 -9.49 4.75 -4.20
C PRO A 29 -10.42 5.54 -5.13
N PHE A 30 -10.54 5.14 -6.39
CA PHE A 30 -11.39 5.77 -7.39
C PHE A 30 -12.69 5.01 -7.65
N GLN A 31 -12.95 3.88 -6.97
CA GLN A 31 -14.16 3.09 -7.17
C GLN A 31 -15.44 3.85 -6.76
N SER A 32 -15.35 4.76 -5.80
CA SER A 32 -16.48 5.57 -5.33
C SER A 32 -16.77 6.80 -6.21
N LEU A 33 -15.93 7.09 -7.21
CA LEU A 33 -16.16 8.22 -8.11
C LEU A 33 -17.17 7.80 -9.18
N ASP A 34 -18.25 8.58 -9.33
CA ASP A 34 -19.13 8.43 -10.48
C ASP A 34 -18.43 8.97 -11.73
N ILE A 35 -17.87 8.03 -12.50
CA ILE A 35 -17.14 8.30 -13.73
C ILE A 35 -18.06 8.30 -14.96
N SER A 36 -19.36 8.03 -14.80
CA SER A 36 -20.33 7.90 -15.90
C SER A 36 -20.31 9.09 -16.88
N PRO A 37 -20.24 10.36 -16.43
CA PRO A 37 -20.23 11.53 -17.32
C PRO A 37 -18.95 11.64 -18.17
N ILE A 38 -17.84 11.13 -17.64
CA ILE A 38 -16.50 11.31 -18.19
C ILE A 38 -15.96 10.06 -18.88
N LYS A 39 -16.62 8.92 -18.70
CA LYS A 39 -16.22 7.59 -19.19
C LYS A 39 -15.97 7.55 -20.69
N GLN A 40 -16.77 8.27 -21.47
CA GLN A 40 -16.58 8.36 -22.93
C GLN A 40 -15.26 9.08 -23.30
N TYR A 41 -14.89 10.10 -22.54
CA TYR A 41 -13.68 10.90 -22.78
C TYR A 41 -12.43 10.21 -22.24
N LEU A 42 -12.56 9.47 -21.14
CA LEU A 42 -11.45 8.70 -20.56
C LEU A 42 -10.88 7.67 -21.54
N LYS A 43 -11.70 7.11 -22.43
CA LYS A 43 -11.22 6.17 -23.45
C LYS A 43 -10.32 6.87 -24.49
N TRP A 44 -10.68 8.08 -24.90
CA TRP A 44 -9.86 8.92 -25.79
C TRP A 44 -8.59 9.41 -25.10
N ILE A 45 -8.69 9.80 -23.83
CA ILE A 45 -7.54 10.22 -23.01
C ILE A 45 -6.58 9.05 -22.82
N ASN A 46 -7.06 7.85 -22.51
CA ASN A 46 -6.22 6.65 -22.34
C ASN A 46 -5.47 6.23 -23.62
N TRP A 47 -6.01 6.54 -24.81
CA TRP A 47 -5.31 6.29 -26.07
C TRP A 47 -4.11 7.23 -26.27
N PHE A 48 -4.22 8.48 -25.81
CA PHE A 48 -3.14 9.47 -25.94
C PHE A 48 -2.15 9.41 -24.76
N ILE A 49 -2.64 9.20 -23.54
CA ILE A 49 -1.87 9.12 -22.30
C ILE A 49 -2.34 7.87 -21.54
N PRO A 50 -1.48 6.85 -21.33
CA PRO A 50 -1.88 5.62 -20.67
C PRO A 50 -1.99 5.81 -19.15
N ILE A 51 -3.06 6.46 -18.68
CA ILE A 51 -3.28 6.81 -17.26
C ILE A 51 -3.28 5.57 -16.36
N ASP A 52 -3.89 4.48 -16.81
CA ASP A 52 -3.89 3.21 -16.06
C ASP A 52 -2.47 2.68 -15.80
N PHE A 53 -1.60 2.75 -16.81
CA PHE A 53 -0.20 2.32 -16.67
C PHE A 53 0.57 3.24 -15.71
N ILE A 54 0.36 4.56 -15.81
CA ILE A 54 1.00 5.56 -14.93
C ILE A 54 0.59 5.33 -13.47
N LEU A 55 -0.70 5.09 -13.21
CA LEU A 55 -1.17 4.83 -11.85
C LEU A 55 -0.60 3.52 -11.29
N LYS A 56 -0.54 2.46 -12.10
CA LYS A 56 0.05 1.17 -11.69
C LYS A 56 1.51 1.30 -11.34
N ILE A 57 2.32 1.98 -12.16
CA ILE A 57 3.76 2.15 -11.88
C ILE A 57 3.99 3.06 -10.66
N LEU A 58 3.16 4.09 -10.48
CA LEU A 58 3.22 4.97 -9.32
C LEU A 58 2.86 4.23 -8.03
N LEU A 59 1.81 3.40 -8.06
CA LEU A 59 1.42 2.56 -6.92
C LEU A 59 2.52 1.53 -6.60
N LEU A 60 3.12 0.92 -7.61
CA LEU A 60 4.24 -0.01 -7.42
C LEU A 60 5.43 0.67 -6.72
N TRP A 61 5.82 1.86 -7.16
CA TRP A 61 6.88 2.63 -6.54
C TRP A 61 6.56 3.04 -5.10
N LEU A 62 5.34 3.53 -4.84
CA LEU A 62 4.90 3.87 -3.49
C LEU A 62 4.91 2.65 -2.57
N SER A 63 4.48 1.49 -3.07
CA SER A 63 4.48 0.25 -2.29
C SER A 63 5.90 -0.20 -1.93
N ALA A 64 6.86 -0.07 -2.85
CA ALA A 64 8.26 -0.39 -2.60
C ALA A 64 8.89 0.56 -1.56
N ILE A 65 8.61 1.87 -1.67
CA ILE A 65 9.06 2.87 -0.70
C ILE A 65 8.44 2.60 0.68
N ALA A 66 7.13 2.33 0.74
CA ALA A 66 6.44 2.00 1.98
C ALA A 66 7.06 0.76 2.65
N ALA A 67 7.31 -0.31 1.90
CA ALA A 67 7.96 -1.51 2.41
C ALA A 67 9.37 -1.21 2.98
N TYR A 68 10.16 -0.40 2.28
CA TYR A 68 11.48 0.01 2.76
C TYR A 68 11.41 0.79 4.09
N TYR A 69 10.47 1.73 4.22
CA TYR A 69 10.33 2.51 5.45
C TYR A 69 9.74 1.70 6.60
N VAL A 70 8.81 0.78 6.33
CA VAL A 70 8.31 -0.17 7.34
C VAL A 70 9.46 -1.02 7.86
N TRP A 71 10.28 -1.58 6.97
CA TRP A 71 11.46 -2.35 7.37
C TRP A 71 12.47 -1.50 8.15
N SER A 72 12.76 -0.28 7.68
CA SER A 72 13.66 0.65 8.36
C SER A 72 13.16 1.03 9.77
N MET A 73 11.85 1.17 9.95
CA MET A 73 11.22 1.43 11.25
C MET A 73 11.42 0.25 12.21
N VAL A 74 11.21 -0.98 11.74
CA VAL A 74 11.50 -2.19 12.54
C VAL A 74 12.97 -2.27 12.92
N LEU A 75 13.89 -2.02 11.98
CA LEU A 75 15.33 -2.05 12.23
C LEU A 75 15.78 -1.01 13.29
N ARG A 76 15.18 0.19 13.30
CA ARG A 76 15.43 1.19 14.35
C ARG A 76 14.87 0.78 15.70
N TRP A 77 13.70 0.14 15.74
CA TRP A 77 13.13 -0.36 17.00
C TRP A 77 14.00 -1.43 17.66
N ILE A 78 14.63 -2.29 16.85
CA ILE A 78 15.60 -3.29 17.35
C ILE A 78 17.01 -2.70 17.55
N LYS A 79 17.21 -1.39 17.32
CA LYS A 79 18.50 -0.69 17.40
C LYS A 79 19.61 -1.33 16.55
N ALA A 80 19.24 -1.96 15.43
CA ALA A 80 20.21 -2.51 14.49
C ALA A 80 20.86 -1.41 13.62
N ILE A 81 20.18 -0.27 13.50
CA ILE A 81 20.62 0.93 12.81
C ILE A 81 20.15 2.15 13.62
N ASP A 82 20.93 3.23 13.62
CA ASP A 82 20.60 4.50 14.30
C ASP A 82 19.73 5.42 13.44
#